data_AF-A0A7T4C5S5-F1
#
_entry.id   AF-A0A7T4C5S5-F1
#
_cell.length_a   1.000
_cell.length_b   1.000
_cell.length_c   1.000
_cell.angle_alpha   90.00
_cell.angle_beta   90.00
_cell.angle_gamma   90.00
#
_symmetry.space_group_name_H-M   'P 1'
#
loop_
_entity.id
_entity.type
_entity.pdbx_description
1 polymer ?
#
loop_
_entity_poly.entity_id
_entity_poly.type
_entity_poly.pdbx_seq_one_letter_code
_entity_poly.pdbx_strand_id
1 'polypeptide(L)'
;MRKLNSWLHIIFPNTRIKAQTIDELVKIKLENNTLQSEDTITDVGFGFSQVLPILIQGALLNPNELLIIEQPELHLHPNAQFLFAQVLCSMANSGVKLLIETHSEHLLRGIQLEISKHRINNSTGISHKDLNIMYINKNEKDINYIHVNEFGK
;
A
#
# COMPACT_ATOMS: atom_id res chain seq x y z
N MET A 1 -9.23 -0.44 -13.24
CA MET A 1 -8.29 0.64 -13.66
C MET A 1 -8.37 1.94 -12.85
N ARG A 2 -9.56 2.51 -12.54
CA ARG A 2 -9.64 3.78 -11.78
C ARG A 2 -9.02 3.69 -10.37
N LYS A 3 -9.36 2.64 -9.61
CA LYS A 3 -8.83 2.37 -8.25
C LYS A 3 -7.30 2.24 -8.25
N LEU A 4 -6.78 1.38 -9.14
CA LEU A 4 -5.33 1.17 -9.33
C LEU A 4 -4.59 2.47 -9.60
N ASN A 5 -5.02 3.27 -10.58
CA ASN A 5 -4.36 4.54 -10.90
C ASN A 5 -4.45 5.57 -9.76
N SER A 6 -5.55 5.57 -8.98
CA SER A 6 -5.67 6.42 -7.79
C SER A 6 -4.65 6.06 -6.73
N TRP A 7 -4.45 4.77 -6.45
CA TRP A 7 -3.45 4.30 -5.50
C TRP A 7 -2.03 4.54 -5.97
N LEU A 8 -1.78 4.31 -7.26
CA LEU A 8 -0.49 4.53 -7.86
C LEU A 8 -0.06 5.99 -7.75
N HIS A 9 -1.00 6.92 -7.98
CA HIS A 9 -0.75 8.35 -7.85
C HIS A 9 -0.43 8.79 -6.42
N ILE A 10 -0.96 8.11 -5.39
CA ILE A 10 -0.65 8.39 -3.99
C ILE A 10 0.83 8.07 -3.70
N ILE A 11 1.32 6.93 -4.18
CA ILE A 11 2.68 6.45 -3.89
C ILE A 11 3.70 7.11 -4.83
N PHE A 12 3.34 7.25 -6.10
CA PHE A 12 4.15 7.79 -7.18
C PHE A 12 3.37 8.92 -7.88
N PRO A 13 3.49 10.16 -7.37
CA PRO A 13 2.80 11.31 -7.95
C PRO A 13 3.14 11.49 -9.44
N ASN A 14 2.15 11.95 -10.21
CA ASN A 14 2.24 12.18 -11.67
C ASN A 14 2.44 10.93 -12.55
N THR A 15 2.41 9.72 -11.97
CA THR A 15 2.47 8.47 -12.72
C THR A 15 1.08 7.90 -12.98
N ARG A 16 0.85 7.41 -14.21
CA ARG A 16 -0.36 6.66 -14.58
C ARG A 16 0.00 5.39 -15.32
N ILE A 17 -0.73 4.31 -15.06
CA ILE A 17 -0.62 3.06 -15.81
C ILE A 17 -1.63 3.00 -16.95
N LYS A 18 -1.11 2.64 -18.12
CA LYS A 18 -1.88 2.12 -19.25
C LYS A 18 -1.48 0.68 -19.51
N ALA A 19 -2.47 -0.18 -19.74
CA ALA A 19 -2.26 -1.55 -20.18
C ALA A 19 -2.89 -1.71 -21.57
N GLN A 20 -2.15 -2.35 -22.47
CA GLN A 20 -2.60 -2.71 -23.81
C GLN A 20 -2.35 -4.19 -24.02
N THR A 21 -3.35 -4.90 -24.55
CA THR A 21 -3.17 -6.30 -24.96
C THR A 21 -2.66 -6.32 -26.40
N ILE A 22 -1.60 -7.09 -26.64
CA ILE A 22 -1.02 -7.33 -27.96
C ILE A 22 -0.88 -8.85 -28.08
N ASP A 23 -1.75 -9.46 -28.89
CA ASP A 23 -1.92 -10.91 -28.97
C ASP A 23 -2.20 -11.52 -27.58
N GLU A 24 -1.33 -12.40 -27.09
CA GLU A 24 -1.42 -13.02 -25.75
C GLU A 24 -0.63 -12.26 -24.68
N LEU A 25 0.00 -11.14 -25.04
CA LEU A 25 0.84 -10.35 -24.13
C LEU A 25 0.11 -9.12 -23.61
N VAL A 26 0.31 -8.82 -22.33
CA VAL A 26 -0.12 -7.55 -21.73
C VAL A 26 1.07 -6.61 -21.65
N LYS A 27 1.07 -5.58 -22.50
CA LYS A 27 2.04 -4.49 -22.45
C LYS A 27 1.58 -3.44 -21.45
N ILE A 28 2.39 -3.20 -20.43
CA ILE A 28 2.16 -2.15 -19.43
C ILE A 28 3.09 -0.97 -19.75
N LYS A 29 2.50 0.23 -19.80
CA LYS A 29 3.20 1.49 -20.01
C LYS A 29 2.91 2.44 -18.86
N LEU A 30 3.90 3.27 -18.54
CA LEU A 30 3.81 4.31 -17.53
C LEU A 30 3.82 5.66 -18.23
N GLU A 31 2.82 6.48 -17.97
CA GLU A 31 2.79 7.86 -18.43
C GLU A 31 3.21 8.76 -17.28
N ASN A 32 4.24 9.56 -17.53
CA ASN A 32 4.62 10.65 -16.64
C ASN A 32 4.04 11.95 -17.19
N ASN A 33 3.02 12.47 -16.51
CA ASN A 33 2.33 13.68 -16.96
C ASN A 33 3.21 14.94 -16.89
N THR A 34 4.25 14.95 -16.04
CA THR A 34 5.15 16.10 -15.89
C THR A 34 6.17 16.17 -17.03
N LEU A 35 6.70 15.02 -17.45
CA LEU A 35 7.71 14.92 -18.49
C LEU A 35 7.12 14.68 -19.89
N GLN A 36 5.82 14.43 -19.99
CA GLN A 36 5.14 13.98 -21.22
C GLN A 36 5.85 12.77 -21.84
N SER A 37 6.40 11.88 -21.00
CA SER A 37 7.13 10.69 -21.42
C SER A 37 6.31 9.42 -21.16
N GLU A 38 6.55 8.42 -22.01
CA GLU A 38 6.13 7.04 -21.77
C GLU A 38 7.35 6.23 -21.34
N ASP A 39 7.31 5.69 -20.11
CA ASP A 39 8.36 4.85 -19.55
C ASP A 39 7.88 3.39 -19.50
N THR A 40 8.80 2.44 -19.66
CA THR A 40 8.53 1.02 -19.43
C THR A 40 8.64 0.71 -17.93
N ILE A 41 8.04 -0.39 -17.46
CA ILE A 41 8.27 -0.88 -16.09
C ILE A 41 9.77 -1.08 -15.78
N THR A 42 10.59 -1.41 -16.78
CA THR A 42 12.04 -1.54 -16.64
C THR A 42 12.76 -0.21 -16.43
N ASP A 43 12.15 0.88 -16.88
CA ASP A 43 12.73 2.22 -16.88
C ASP A 43 12.37 3.01 -15.61
N VAL A 44 11.49 2.44 -14.77
CA VAL A 44 11.17 2.95 -13.45
C VAL A 44 11.93 2.21 -12.35
N GLY A 45 12.16 2.90 -11.23
CA GLY A 45 12.94 2.39 -10.11
C GLY A 45 12.36 1.10 -9.52
N PHE A 46 13.23 0.21 -9.05
CA PHE A 46 12.90 -1.16 -8.61
C PHE A 46 11.71 -1.25 -7.64
N GLY A 47 11.57 -0.31 -6.70
CA GLY A 47 10.44 -0.28 -5.76
C GLY A 47 9.07 -0.12 -6.44
N PHE A 48 8.99 0.57 -7.59
CA PHE A 48 7.74 0.66 -8.36
C PHE A 48 7.29 -0.72 -8.84
N SER A 49 8.21 -1.48 -9.44
CA SER A 49 7.95 -2.79 -10.01
C SER A 49 7.54 -3.82 -8.95
N GLN A 50 7.95 -3.65 -7.70
CA GLN A 50 7.52 -4.48 -6.57
C GLN A 50 6.15 -4.10 -6.02
N VAL A 51 5.83 -2.80 -5.97
CA VAL A 51 4.52 -2.32 -5.47
C VAL A 51 3.40 -2.62 -6.45
N LEU A 52 3.66 -2.51 -7.75
CA LEU A 52 2.62 -2.65 -8.77
C LEU A 52 1.81 -3.97 -8.67
N PRO A 53 2.43 -5.16 -8.58
CA PRO A 53 1.70 -6.42 -8.39
C PRO A 53 0.79 -6.42 -7.16
N ILE A 54 1.21 -5.79 -6.06
CA ILE A 54 0.41 -5.68 -4.83
C ILE A 54 -0.83 -4.81 -5.09
N LEU A 55 -0.65 -3.67 -5.77
CA LEU A 55 -1.77 -2.78 -6.11
C LEU A 55 -2.77 -3.42 -7.08
N ILE A 56 -2.28 -4.19 -8.05
CA ILE A 56 -3.12 -4.93 -8.98
C ILE A 56 -3.94 -5.98 -8.22
N GLN A 57 -3.29 -6.79 -7.37
CA GLN A 57 -3.98 -7.81 -6.58
C GLN A 57 -5.04 -7.18 -5.67
N GLY A 58 -4.68 -6.17 -4.87
CA GLY A 58 -5.66 -5.47 -4.02
C GLY A 58 -6.79 -4.76 -4.78
N ALA A 59 -6.60 -4.46 -6.06
CA ALA A 59 -7.65 -3.88 -6.92
C ALA A 59 -8.59 -4.95 -7.52
N LEU A 60 -8.14 -6.21 -7.61
CA LEU A 60 -8.90 -7.34 -8.15
C LEU A 60 -9.64 -8.13 -7.07
N LEU A 61 -9.15 -8.12 -5.82
CA LEU A 61 -9.77 -8.84 -4.72
C LEU A 61 -11.17 -8.31 -4.37
N ASN A 62 -12.04 -9.25 -4.00
CA ASN A 62 -13.36 -9.03 -3.47
C ASN A 62 -13.30 -8.80 -1.94
N PRO A 63 -14.34 -8.18 -1.35
CA PRO A 63 -14.46 -8.10 0.10
C PRO A 63 -14.37 -9.49 0.75
N ASN A 64 -13.74 -9.55 1.93
CA ASN A 64 -13.42 -10.73 2.73
C ASN A 64 -12.31 -11.65 2.22
N GLU A 65 -11.76 -11.41 1.02
CA GLU A 65 -10.56 -12.12 0.57
C GLU A 65 -9.30 -11.62 1.29
N LEU A 66 -8.30 -12.50 1.42
CA LEU A 66 -7.05 -12.24 2.13
C LEU A 66 -5.92 -11.93 1.16
N LEU A 67 -5.22 -10.83 1.39
CA LEU A 67 -3.94 -10.50 0.76
C LEU A 67 -2.83 -10.57 1.80
N ILE A 68 -1.84 -11.44 1.56
CA ILE A 68 -0.64 -11.57 2.39
C ILE A 68 0.51 -10.88 1.68
N ILE A 69 1.23 -10.03 2.39
CA ILE A 69 2.31 -9.22 1.82
C ILE A 69 3.51 -9.27 2.75
N GLU A 70 4.65 -9.72 2.24
CA GLU A 70 5.93 -9.70 2.94
C GLU A 70 6.74 -8.48 2.48
N GLN A 71 7.30 -7.76 3.45
CA GLN A 71 8.18 -6.60 3.31
C GLN A 71 7.81 -5.65 2.14
N PRO A 72 6.56 -5.13 2.10
CA PRO A 72 6.08 -4.24 1.04
C PRO A 72 6.92 -2.96 0.86
N GLU A 73 7.72 -2.61 1.86
CA GLU A 73 8.57 -1.42 1.87
C GLU A 73 9.90 -1.55 1.11
N LEU A 74 10.32 -2.76 0.74
CA LEU A 74 11.65 -2.98 0.19
C LEU A 74 11.88 -2.13 -1.06
N HIS A 75 13.06 -1.52 -1.13
CA HIS A 75 13.50 -0.64 -2.24
C HIS A 75 12.62 0.58 -2.51
N LEU A 76 11.62 0.86 -1.67
CA LEU A 76 10.87 2.12 -1.72
C LEU A 76 11.62 3.19 -0.94
N HIS A 77 11.58 4.42 -1.48
CA HIS A 77 11.98 5.59 -0.71
C HIS A 77 11.10 5.72 0.55
N PRO A 78 11.64 6.14 1.71
CA PRO A 78 10.90 6.30 2.97
C PRO A 78 9.55 7.02 2.84
N ASN A 79 9.50 8.10 2.04
CA ASN A 79 8.26 8.83 1.77
C ASN A 79 7.21 7.97 1.04
N ALA A 80 7.64 7.14 0.08
CA ALA A 80 6.74 6.23 -0.63
C ALA A 80 6.21 5.12 0.31
N GLN A 81 7.04 4.63 1.24
CA GLN A 81 6.60 3.67 2.28
C GLN A 81 5.49 4.27 3.17
N PHE A 82 5.69 5.52 3.60
CA PHE A 82 4.70 6.26 4.39
C PHE A 82 3.37 6.43 3.63
N LEU A 83 3.44 6.82 2.36
CA LEU A 83 2.25 6.99 1.51
C LEU A 83 1.60 5.65 1.14
N PHE A 84 2.38 4.56 1.08
CA PHE A 84 1.85 3.23 0.82
C PHE A 84 0.90 2.77 1.95
N ALA A 85 1.15 3.16 3.19
CA ALA A 85 0.24 2.89 4.31
C ALA A 85 -1.19 3.39 4.05
N GLN A 86 -1.36 4.56 3.42
CA GLN A 86 -2.67 5.10 3.06
C GLN A 86 -3.40 4.19 2.05
N VAL A 87 -2.66 3.63 1.10
CA VAL A 87 -3.21 2.70 0.11
C VAL A 87 -3.61 1.38 0.76
N LEU A 88 -2.80 0.83 1.66
CA LEU A 88 -3.13 -0.37 2.42
C LEU A 88 -4.38 -0.17 3.28
N CYS A 89 -4.50 0.96 3.97
CA CYS A 89 -5.72 1.31 4.72
C CYS A 89 -6.94 1.44 3.79
N SER A 90 -6.76 2.02 2.59
CA SER A 90 -7.82 2.08 1.58
C SER A 90 -8.24 0.69 1.05
N MET A 91 -7.30 -0.26 0.93
CA MET A 91 -7.60 -1.65 0.60
C MET A 91 -8.43 -2.30 1.71
N ALA A 92 -8.00 -2.16 2.96
CA ALA A 92 -8.70 -2.69 4.13
C ALA A 92 -10.14 -2.14 4.25
N ASN A 93 -10.32 -0.83 4.06
CA ASN A 93 -11.64 -0.19 4.04
C ASN A 93 -12.54 -0.67 2.88
N SER A 94 -11.97 -1.26 1.83
CA SER A 94 -12.77 -1.92 0.78
C SER A 94 -13.20 -3.34 1.13
N GLY A 95 -12.94 -3.78 2.37
CA GLY A 95 -13.31 -5.09 2.90
C GLY A 95 -12.27 -6.18 2.68
N VAL A 96 -11.12 -5.87 2.06
CA VAL A 96 -10.03 -6.84 1.87
C VAL A 96 -9.31 -7.04 3.19
N LYS A 97 -9.05 -8.29 3.57
CA LYS A 97 -8.24 -8.62 4.75
C LYS A 97 -6.77 -8.55 4.38
N LEU A 98 -5.97 -7.88 5.19
CA LEU A 98 -4.54 -7.73 4.96
C LEU A 98 -3.75 -8.41 6.08
N LEU A 99 -2.76 -9.22 5.70
CA LEU A 99 -1.72 -9.70 6.60
C LEU A 99 -0.39 -9.20 6.06
N ILE A 100 0.28 -8.34 6.83
CA ILE A 100 1.47 -7.63 6.37
C ILE A 100 2.60 -7.88 7.35
N GLU A 101 3.72 -8.35 6.84
CA GLU A 101 4.99 -8.37 7.56
C GLU A 101 5.84 -7.18 7.09
N THR A 102 6.36 -6.42 8.05
CA THR A 102 7.10 -5.18 7.77
C THR A 102 8.07 -4.88 8.90
N HIS A 103 9.20 -4.29 8.54
CA HIS A 103 10.17 -3.66 9.43
C HIS A 103 10.17 -2.13 9.28
N SER A 104 9.27 -1.56 8.47
CA SER A 104 9.24 -0.14 8.19
C SER A 104 8.54 0.66 9.28
N GLU A 105 9.32 1.46 10.01
CA GLU A 105 8.75 2.51 10.87
C GLU A 105 7.92 3.53 10.08
N HIS A 106 8.28 3.79 8.82
CA HIS A 106 7.56 4.75 7.98
C HIS A 106 6.15 4.25 7.63
N LEU A 107 6.01 2.95 7.34
CA LEU A 107 4.72 2.33 7.09
C LEU A 107 3.85 2.37 8.36
N LEU A 108 4.41 2.00 9.51
CA LEU A 108 3.69 2.07 10.79
C LEU A 108 3.23 3.50 11.12
N ARG A 109 4.09 4.51 10.95
CA ARG A 109 3.72 5.93 11.14
C ARG A 109 2.64 6.38 10.17
N GLY A 110 2.66 5.89 8.94
CA GLY A 110 1.61 6.14 7.96
C GLY A 110 0.25 5.59 8.42
N ILE A 111 0.23 4.37 8.97
CA ILE A 111 -0.99 3.78 9.55
C ILE A 111 -1.50 4.60 10.75
N GLN A 112 -0.60 5.04 11.64
CA GLN A 112 -0.97 5.90 12.78
C GLN A 112 -1.59 7.23 12.33
N LEU A 113 -1.11 7.80 11.21
CA LEU A 113 -1.73 8.97 10.60
C LEU A 113 -3.14 8.66 10.08
N GLU A 114 -3.36 7.53 9.42
CA GLU A 114 -4.70 7.13 8.96
C GLU A 114 -5.67 6.89 10.13
N ILE A 115 -5.20 6.36 11.27
CA ILE A 115 -6.00 6.29 12.50
C ILE A 115 -6.37 7.69 12.99
N SER A 116 -5.40 8.60 13.01
CA SER A 116 -5.61 9.98 13.44
C SER A 116 -6.62 10.71 12.54
N LYS A 117 -6.56 10.48 11.22
CA LYS A 117 -7.55 11.00 10.26
C LYS A 117 -8.95 10.49 10.55
N HIS A 118 -9.09 9.18 10.80
CA HIS A 118 -10.37 8.58 11.15
C HIS A 118 -10.96 9.16 12.43
N ARG A 119 -10.14 9.35 13.47
CA ARG A 119 -10.56 10.00 14.71
C ARG A 119 -11.11 11.41 14.48
N ILE A 120 -10.51 12.19 13.58
CA ILE A 120 -10.95 13.56 13.26
C ILE A 120 -12.20 13.55 12.38
N ASN A 121 -12.27 12.60 11.44
CA ASN A 121 -13.39 12.42 10.53
C ASN A 121 -13.58 10.93 10.23
N ASN A 122 -14.64 10.35 10.79
CA ASN A 122 -14.95 8.91 10.63
C ASN A 122 -15.15 8.46 9.17
N SER A 123 -15.29 9.40 8.23
CA SER A 123 -15.40 9.10 6.78
C SER A 123 -14.04 8.98 6.08
N THR A 124 -12.92 9.24 6.76
CA THR A 124 -11.57 9.11 6.24
C THR A 124 -10.71 8.23 7.14
N GLY A 125 -9.51 7.86 6.69
CA GLY A 125 -8.59 7.05 7.50
C GLY A 125 -9.04 5.61 7.72
N ILE A 126 -8.52 4.97 8.77
CA ILE A 126 -8.91 3.61 9.21
C ILE A 126 -9.23 3.62 10.70
N SER A 127 -10.22 2.83 11.12
CA SER A 127 -10.49 2.65 12.55
C SER A 127 -9.36 1.88 13.21
N HIS A 128 -8.92 2.31 14.40
CA HIS A 128 -7.93 1.57 15.20
C HIS A 128 -8.42 0.15 15.56
N LYS A 129 -9.74 -0.10 15.54
CA LYS A 129 -10.33 -1.41 15.79
C LYS A 129 -10.13 -2.40 14.65
N ASP A 130 -9.86 -1.90 13.45
CA ASP A 130 -9.62 -2.70 12.26
C ASP A 130 -8.12 -3.03 12.08
N LEU A 131 -7.29 -2.66 13.07
CA LEU A 131 -5.85 -2.90 13.07
C LEU A 131 -5.45 -3.80 14.23
N ASN A 132 -4.65 -4.82 13.93
CA ASN A 132 -3.92 -5.59 14.93
C ASN A 132 -2.43 -5.53 14.59
N ILE A 133 -1.58 -5.16 15.56
CA ILE A 133 -0.13 -5.15 15.38
C ILE A 133 0.46 -6.24 16.26
N MET A 134 1.27 -7.10 15.65
CA MET A 134 1.95 -8.19 16.30
C MET A 134 3.46 -7.96 16.18
N TYR A 135 4.13 -7.77 17.32
CA TYR A 135 5.57 -7.55 17.38
C TYR A 135 6.27 -8.83 17.81
N ILE A 136 7.23 -9.27 16.99
CA ILE A 136 8.03 -10.46 17.22
C ILE A 136 9.45 -10.01 17.57
N ASN A 137 9.83 -10.24 18.82
CA ASN A 137 11.19 -9.98 19.29
C ASN A 137 12.06 -11.21 19.05
N LYS A 138 13.23 -11.05 18.44
CA LYS A 138 14.15 -12.16 18.13
C LYS A 138 14.67 -12.89 19.38
N ASN A 139 14.63 -12.23 20.53
CA ASN A 139 15.15 -12.73 21.80
C ASN A 139 14.09 -13.32 22.72
N GLU A 140 12.80 -13.17 22.40
CA GLU A 140 11.69 -13.68 23.19
C GLU A 140 10.93 -14.70 22.35
N LYS A 141 10.55 -15.84 22.94
CA LYS A 141 9.69 -16.83 22.24
C LYS A 141 8.23 -16.39 22.19
N ASP A 142 7.91 -15.27 22.85
CA ASP A 142 6.56 -14.78 23.01
C ASP A 142 6.21 -13.73 21.96
N ILE A 143 4.97 -13.80 21.51
CA ILE A 143 4.37 -12.84 20.58
C ILE A 143 3.80 -11.69 21.40
N ASN A 144 4.28 -10.47 21.17
CA ASN A 144 3.78 -9.28 21.85
C ASN A 144 2.74 -8.58 20.97
N TYR A 145 1.51 -8.45 21.47
CA TYR A 145 0.46 -7.67 20.81
C TYR A 145 0.61 -6.20 21.16
N ILE A 146 0.77 -5.35 20.14
CA ILE A 146 0.79 -3.91 20.31
C ILE A 146 -0.63 -3.39 20.09
N HIS A 147 -1.22 -2.86 21.15
CA HIS A 147 -2.51 -2.20 21.09
C HIS A 147 -2.30 -0.73 20.70
N VAL A 148 -2.78 -0.37 19.52
CA VAL A 148 -2.81 1.03 19.07
C VAL A 148 -4.17 1.62 19.43
N ASN A 149 -4.18 2.70 20.21
CA ASN A 149 -5.40 3.40 20.60
C ASN A 149 -5.90 4.37 19.50
N GLU A 150 -7.01 5.06 19.75
CA GLU A 150 -7.58 6.03 18.82
C GLU A 150 -6.68 7.24 18.51
N PHE A 151 -5.60 7.46 19.27
CA PHE A 151 -4.59 8.48 19.02
C PHE A 151 -3.40 7.97 18.19
N GLY A 152 -3.43 6.70 17.74
CA GLY A 152 -2.31 6.09 17.04
C GLY A 152 -1.12 5.78 17.95
N LYS A 153 -1.32 5.72 19.27
CA LYS A 153 -0.28 5.42 20.27
C LYS A 153 -0.44 4.02 20.84
#